data_AF-A0A7C1WIY2-F1
#
_entry.id   AF-A0A7C1WIY2-F1
#
_cell.length_a   1.000
_cell.length_b   1.000
_cell.length_c   1.000
_cell.angle_alpha   90.00
_cell.angle_beta   90.00
_cell.angle_gamma   90.00
#
_symmetry.space_group_name_H-M   'P 1'
#
loop_
_entity.id
_entity.type
_entity.pdbx_description
1 polymer ?
#
loop_
_entity_poly.entity_id
_entity_poly.type
_entity_poly.pdbx_seq_one_letter_code
_entity_poly.pdbx_strand_id
1 'polypeptide(L)'
;MSLRRLQDLSLKWKLVIPFLFLAAMGATSLFVVSYRFQDSLIHVNEAKRLRNQYQFFLNDIEFKKNMAMSLAYLVAKNPDVAEAFARRDRKRLTELLYPAYQTLHNPSLPQS
;
A
#
# COMPACT_ATOMS: atom_id res chain seq x y z
N MET A 1 35.53 -0.55 -53.46
CA MET A 1 34.18 -1.10 -53.76
C MET A 1 33.27 -0.65 -52.63
N SER A 2 32.25 0.22 -52.76
CA SER A 2 31.11 0.14 -53.69
C SER A 2 30.33 1.47 -53.81
N LEU A 3 30.97 2.65 -53.86
CA LEU A 3 30.27 3.93 -54.05
C LEU A 3 29.43 4.02 -55.34
N ARG A 4 29.75 3.20 -56.36
CA ARG A 4 28.97 3.13 -57.62
C ARG A 4 27.65 2.36 -57.49
N ARG A 5 27.47 1.48 -56.49
CA ARG A 5 26.20 0.73 -56.31
C ARG A 5 25.07 1.57 -55.70
N LEU A 6 25.42 2.67 -55.04
CA LEU A 6 24.44 3.62 -54.49
C LEU A 6 23.88 4.58 -55.54
N GLN A 7 24.50 4.65 -56.72
CA GLN A 7 24.10 5.56 -57.81
C GLN A 7 23.04 4.94 -58.74
N ASP A 8 22.96 3.60 -58.81
CA ASP A 8 21.92 2.86 -59.56
C ASP A 8 20.66 2.56 -58.73
N LEU A 9 20.62 3.01 -57.47
CA LEU A 9 19.44 2.82 -56.63
C LEU A 9 18.34 3.80 -57.04
N SER A 10 17.18 3.27 -57.40
CA SER A 10 15.98 4.05 -57.77
C SER A 10 15.78 5.23 -56.80
N LEU A 11 15.48 6.42 -57.34
CA LEU A 11 15.30 7.67 -56.60
C LEU A 11 14.39 7.52 -55.36
N LYS A 12 13.42 6.59 -55.42
CA LYS A 12 12.54 6.20 -54.31
C LYS A 12 13.32 5.73 -53.08
N TRP A 13 14.31 4.86 -53.25
CA TRP A 13 15.12 4.33 -52.15
C TRP A 13 16.06 5.35 -51.51
N LYS A 14 16.50 6.35 -52.30
CA LYS A 14 17.34 7.45 -51.81
C LYS A 14 16.61 8.37 -50.82
N LEU A 15 15.28 8.41 -50.88
CA LEU A 15 14.42 9.19 -49.97
C LEU A 15 13.86 8.33 -48.83
N VAL A 16 13.47 7.09 -49.12
CA VAL A 16 12.85 6.18 -48.14
C VAL A 16 13.81 5.78 -47.02
N ILE A 17 15.08 5.52 -47.34
CA ILE A 17 16.09 5.11 -46.34
C ILE A 17 16.32 6.19 -45.26
N PRO A 18 16.65 7.46 -45.60
CA PRO A 18 16.84 8.49 -44.59
C PRO A 18 15.55 8.83 -43.85
N PHE A 19 14.38 8.73 -44.49
CA PHE A 19 13.09 8.92 -43.82
C PHE A 19 12.83 7.84 -42.77
N LEU A 20 13.02 6.56 -43.13
CA LEU A 20 12.89 5.44 -42.19
C LEU A 20 13.90 5.54 -41.05
N PHE A 21 15.13 5.94 -41.35
CA PHE A 21 16.16 6.16 -40.33
C PHE A 21 15.73 7.25 -39.34
N LEU A 22 15.22 8.38 -39.83
CA LEU A 22 14.76 9.48 -38.98
C LEU A 22 13.55 9.06 -38.13
N ALA A 23 12.60 8.32 -38.71
CA ALA A 23 11.46 7.77 -38.00
C ALA A 23 11.88 6.77 -36.91
N ALA A 24 12.83 5.88 -37.22
CA ALA A 24 13.37 4.92 -36.27
C ALA A 24 14.14 5.61 -35.13
N MET A 25 14.94 6.63 -35.44
CA MET A 25 15.63 7.44 -34.43
C MET A 25 14.63 8.17 -33.52
N GLY A 26 13.59 8.76 -34.10
CA GLY A 26 12.53 9.44 -33.34
C GLY A 26 11.81 8.49 -32.39
N ALA A 27 11.38 7.33 -32.89
CA ALA A 27 10.75 6.30 -32.09
C ALA A 27 11.67 5.77 -30.98
N THR A 28 12.94 5.51 -31.30
CA THR A 28 13.93 5.03 -30.33
C THR A 28 14.22 6.07 -29.25
N SER A 29 14.33 7.35 -29.62
CA SER A 29 14.52 8.44 -28.67
C SER A 29 13.36 8.54 -27.68
N LEU A 30 12.12 8.54 -28.18
CA LEU A 30 10.92 8.52 -27.35
C LEU A 30 10.86 7.29 -26.44
N PHE A 31 11.25 6.12 -26.95
CA PHE A 31 11.31 4.89 -26.17
C PHE A 31 12.35 4.98 -25.04
N VAL A 32 13.57 5.44 -25.33
CA VAL A 32 14.64 5.57 -24.34
C VAL A 32 14.27 6.56 -23.24
N VAL A 33 13.69 7.71 -23.60
CA VAL A 33 13.20 8.70 -22.63
C VAL A 33 12.10 8.08 -21.77
N SER A 34 11.09 7.45 -22.39
CA SER A 34 9.99 6.82 -21.66
C SER A 34 10.45 5.73 -20.70
N TYR A 35 11.44 4.93 -21.10
CA TYR A 35 12.03 3.88 -20.28
C TYR A 35 12.80 4.45 -19.08
N ARG A 36 13.60 5.50 -19.28
CA ARG A 36 14.31 6.21 -18.19
C ARG A 36 13.34 6.84 -17.19
N PHE A 37 12.21 7.35 -17.64
CA PHE A 37 11.18 7.90 -16.75
C PHE A 37 10.51 6.80 -15.91
N GLN A 38 10.26 5.61 -16.45
CA GLN A 38 9.65 4.50 -15.70
C GLN A 38 10.48 4.07 -14.49
N ASP A 39 11.81 4.00 -14.61
CA ASP A 39 12.70 3.56 -13.53
C ASP A 39 12.63 4.50 -12.31
N SER A 40 12.61 5.81 -12.55
CA SER A 40 12.45 6.82 -11.48
C SER A 40 11.05 6.80 -10.83
N LEU A 41 10.01 6.50 -11.63
CA LEU A 41 8.63 6.49 -11.16
C LEU A 41 8.35 5.28 -10.26
N ILE A 42 8.96 4.13 -10.55
CA ILE A 42 8.82 2.91 -9.74
C ILE A 42 9.36 3.15 -8.33
N HIS A 43 10.59 3.66 -8.19
CA HIS A 43 11.19 3.89 -6.87
C HIS A 43 10.45 4.95 -6.03
N VAL A 44 10.00 6.05 -6.66
CA VAL A 44 9.22 7.08 -5.96
C VAL A 44 7.87 6.52 -5.51
N ASN A 45 7.22 5.70 -6.34
CA ASN A 45 5.93 5.11 -6.01
C ASN A 45 6.06 4.02 -4.93
N GLU A 46 7.12 3.22 -4.96
CA GLU A 46 7.44 2.22 -3.92
C GLU A 46 7.71 2.89 -2.57
N ALA A 47 8.55 3.92 -2.53
CA ALA A 47 8.83 4.65 -1.30
C ALA A 47 7.57 5.33 -0.74
N LYS A 48 6.74 5.91 -1.61
CA LYS A 48 5.45 6.49 -1.22
C LYS A 48 4.49 5.42 -0.68
N ARG A 49 4.43 4.24 -1.31
CA ARG A 49 3.60 3.12 -0.88
C ARG A 49 4.03 2.58 0.47
N LEU A 50 5.34 2.36 0.68
CA LEU A 50 5.89 1.92 1.96
C LEU A 50 5.61 2.94 3.07
N ARG A 51 5.80 4.24 2.80
CA ARG A 51 5.49 5.30 3.76
C ARG A 51 4.00 5.29 4.11
N ASN A 52 3.11 5.16 3.13
CA ASN A 52 1.67 5.12 3.38
C ASN A 52 1.29 3.89 4.21
N GLN A 53 1.82 2.71 3.89
CA GLN A 53 1.58 1.49 4.68
C GLN A 53 2.09 1.61 6.11
N TYR A 54 3.28 2.21 6.28
CA TYR A 54 3.85 2.46 7.60
C TYR A 54 2.98 3.42 8.42
N GLN A 55 2.50 4.52 7.83
CA GLN A 55 1.58 5.44 8.50
C GLN A 55 0.26 4.76 8.87
N PHE A 56 -0.27 3.91 7.98
CA PHE A 56 -1.49 3.14 8.26
C PHE A 56 -1.30 2.19 9.45
N PHE A 57 -0.15 1.52 9.51
CA PHE A 57 0.22 0.65 10.61
C PHE A 57 0.36 1.41 11.94
N LEU A 58 1.02 2.58 11.93
CA LEU A 58 1.13 3.42 13.13
C LEU A 58 -0.24 3.88 13.64
N ASN A 59 -1.13 4.29 12.74
CA ASN A 59 -2.49 4.69 13.10
C ASN A 59 -3.29 3.52 13.70
N ASP A 60 -3.14 2.30 13.15
CA ASP A 60 -3.79 1.10 13.69
C ASP A 60 -3.28 0.76 15.11
N ILE A 61 -1.97 0.87 15.35
CA ILE A 61 -1.38 0.70 16.69
C ILE A 61 -1.95 1.74 17.66
N GLU A 62 -1.96 3.01 17.27
CA GLU A 62 -2.44 4.08 18.13
C GLU A 62 -3.93 3.91 18.45
N PHE A 63 -4.74 3.53 17.46
CA PHE A 63 -6.15 3.21 17.65
C PHE A 63 -6.35 2.07 18.65
N LYS A 64 -5.63 0.94 18.48
CA LYS A 64 -5.71 -0.21 19.40
C LYS A 64 -5.26 0.16 20.80
N LYS A 65 -4.21 0.98 20.94
CA LYS A 65 -3.73 1.51 22.24
C LYS A 65 -4.83 2.31 22.93
N ASN A 66 -5.42 3.27 22.23
CA ASN A 66 -6.44 4.17 22.79
C ASN A 66 -7.72 3.41 23.16
N MET A 67 -8.10 2.40 22.34
CA MET A 67 -9.21 1.50 22.63
C MET A 67 -8.94 0.68 23.90
N ALA A 68 -7.77 0.04 24.00
CA ALA A 68 -7.40 -0.76 25.17
C ALA A 68 -7.39 0.07 26.45
N MET A 69 -6.83 1.28 26.41
CA MET A 69 -6.80 2.20 27.55
C MET A 69 -8.21 2.63 27.99
N SER A 70 -9.07 2.97 27.03
CA SER A 70 -10.47 3.34 27.31
C SER A 70 -11.24 2.19 27.95
N LEU A 71 -11.09 0.97 27.43
CA LEU A 71 -11.71 -0.22 27.99
C LEU A 71 -11.21 -0.52 29.41
N ALA A 72 -9.89 -0.47 29.63
CA ALA A 72 -9.30 -0.65 30.95
C ALA A 72 -9.84 0.38 31.95
N TYR A 73 -9.98 1.64 31.54
CA TYR A 73 -10.56 2.69 32.37
C TYR A 73 -12.03 2.41 32.73
N LEU A 74 -12.85 2.04 31.74
CA LEU A 74 -14.27 1.71 31.97
C LEU A 74 -14.44 0.52 32.91
N VAL A 75 -13.63 -0.53 32.73
CA VAL A 75 -13.63 -1.71 33.61
C VAL A 75 -13.21 -1.34 35.03
N ALA A 76 -12.15 -0.54 35.18
CA ALA A 76 -11.65 -0.11 36.49
C ALA A 76 -12.62 0.82 37.24
N LYS A 77 -13.45 1.58 36.52
CA LYS A 77 -14.46 2.48 37.09
C LYS A 77 -15.81 1.82 37.33
N ASN A 78 -16.01 0.58 36.90
CA ASN A 78 -17.26 -0.13 37.11
C ASN A 78 -17.35 -0.64 38.58
N PRO A 79 -18.33 -0.17 39.37
CA PRO A 79 -18.47 -0.56 40.77
C PRO A 79 -18.77 -2.06 40.94
N ASP A 80 -19.55 -2.68 40.05
CA ASP A 80 -19.88 -4.10 40.11
C ASP A 80 -18.62 -4.96 39.89
N VAL A 81 -17.74 -4.50 39.00
CA VAL A 81 -16.45 -5.15 38.76
C VAL A 81 -15.55 -5.01 39.98
N ALA A 82 -15.45 -3.81 40.56
CA ALA A 82 -14.67 -3.56 41.77
C ALA A 82 -15.16 -4.38 42.97
N GLU A 83 -16.49 -4.49 43.16
CA GLU A 83 -17.12 -5.29 44.21
C GLU A 83 -16.85 -6.78 44.02
N ALA A 84 -16.99 -7.30 42.79
CA ALA A 84 -16.70 -8.69 42.46
C ALA A 84 -15.20 -9.02 42.67
N PHE A 85 -14.29 -8.09 42.34
CA PHE A 85 -12.87 -8.22 42.66
C PHE A 85 -12.61 -8.24 44.17
N ALA A 86 -13.22 -7.34 44.94
CA ALA A 86 -13.06 -7.27 46.39
C ALA A 86 -13.51 -8.55 47.09
N ARG A 87 -14.59 -9.17 46.58
CA ARG A 87 -15.13 -10.45 47.08
C ARG A 87 -14.42 -11.69 46.52
N ARG A 88 -13.45 -11.52 45.60
CA ARG A 88 -12.81 -12.62 44.85
C ARG A 88 -13.83 -13.51 44.13
N ASP A 89 -14.96 -12.94 43.72
CA ASP A 89 -16.02 -13.67 43.02
C ASP A 89 -15.67 -13.81 41.53
N ARG A 90 -14.91 -14.86 41.23
CA ARG A 90 -14.51 -15.18 39.85
C ARG A 90 -15.70 -15.41 38.93
N LYS A 91 -16.77 -16.04 39.43
CA LYS A 91 -17.94 -16.35 38.60
C LYS A 91 -18.61 -15.05 38.15
N ARG A 92 -18.81 -14.11 39.09
CA ARG A 92 -19.37 -12.80 38.79
C ARG A 92 -18.47 -11.98 37.86
N LEU A 93 -17.16 -12.00 38.05
CA LEU A 93 -16.22 -11.34 37.14
C LEU A 93 -16.31 -11.90 35.72
N THR A 94 -16.44 -13.23 35.57
CA THR A 94 -16.64 -13.85 34.25
C THR A 94 -17.96 -13.42 33.64
N GLU A 95 -19.07 -13.47 34.38
CA GLU A 95 -20.38 -13.01 33.88
C GLU A 95 -20.35 -11.55 33.40
N LEU A 96 -19.67 -10.67 34.13
CA LEU A 96 -19.57 -9.25 33.81
C LEU A 96 -18.66 -8.96 32.59
N LEU A 97 -17.53 -9.66 32.45
CA LEU A 97 -16.49 -9.30 31.48
C LEU A 97 -16.47 -10.19 30.22
N TYR A 98 -17.06 -11.38 30.29
CA TYR A 98 -17.05 -12.34 29.17
C TYR A 98 -17.74 -11.82 27.90
N PRO A 99 -18.90 -11.11 27.96
CA PRO A 99 -19.51 -10.56 26.76
C PRO A 99 -18.57 -9.58 26.03
N ALA A 100 -17.93 -8.68 26.79
CA ALA A 100 -16.97 -7.73 26.22
C ALA A 100 -15.76 -8.44 25.61
N TYR A 101 -15.26 -9.50 26.26
CA TYR A 101 -14.20 -10.34 25.71
C TYR A 101 -14.62 -10.99 24.37
N GLN A 102 -15.84 -11.52 24.27
CA GLN A 102 -16.32 -12.13 23.03
C GLN A 102 -16.40 -11.13 21.87
N THR A 103 -16.90 -9.91 22.12
CA THR A 103 -16.95 -8.85 21.11
C THR A 103 -15.54 -8.44 20.63
N LEU A 104 -14.57 -8.39 21.53
CA LEU A 104 -13.19 -8.00 21.20
C LEU A 104 -12.38 -9.13 20.55
N HIS A 105 -12.64 -10.38 20.92
CA HIS A 105 -11.95 -11.55 20.38
C HIS A 105 -12.40 -11.90 18.96
N ASN A 106 -13.65 -11.58 18.61
CA ASN A 106 -14.22 -11.89 17.30
C ASN A 106 -14.80 -10.64 16.62
N PRO A 107 -13.95 -9.70 16.17
CA PRO A 107 -14.38 -8.40 15.63
C PRO A 107 -15.15 -8.49 14.30
N SER A 108 -15.27 -9.68 13.71
CA SER A 108 -15.86 -9.95 12.38
C SER A 108 -17.32 -10.40 12.38
N LEU A 109 -18.02 -10.42 13.52
CA LEU A 109 -19.47 -10.69 13.53
C LEU A 109 -20.26 -9.37 13.48
N PRO A 110 -20.99 -9.08 12.38
CA PRO A 110 -21.99 -8.02 12.39
C PRO A 110 -23.05 -8.39 13.43
N GLN A 111 -23.42 -7.44 14.28
CA GLN A 111 -24.57 -7.61 15.16
C GLN A 111 -25.83 -7.51 14.28
N SER A 112 -26.45 -8.66 14.01
CA SER A 112 -27.83 -8.78 13.54
C SER A 112 -28.78 -8.86 14.72
#